data_AF-A0A3D2P768-F1
#
_entry.id   AF-A0A3D2P768-F1
#
_cell.length_a   1.000
_cell.length_b   1.000
_cell.length_c   1.000
_cell.angle_alpha   90.00
_cell.angle_beta   90.00
_cell.angle_gamma   90.00
#
_symmetry.space_group_name_H-M   'P 1'
#
loop_
_entity.id
_entity.type
_entity.pdbx_description
1 polymer ?
#
loop_
_entity_poly.entity_id
_entity_poly.type
_entity_poly.pdbx_seq_one_letter_code
_entity_poly.pdbx_strand_id
1 'polypeptide(L)'
;MESKARLVFSNFYIILVVMVGQSKTWKQDACWSKRPWFFLLSLTFLVLITSCSGEMMGVETPKYSVIEKDGKIELRRYERMILAQTTVQGPRDEAISAGFRVLADYIFGNNERGEEISMTAPVIQEPSAAAQNNTDETESWVVSFVAPSSYELDGLPKPSTPDVTFTEV
;
A
#
# COMPACT_ATOMS: atom_id res chain seq x y z
N MET A 1 29.44 -60.43 3.62
CA MET A 1 28.48 -59.48 3.02
C MET A 1 29.03 -58.10 3.34
N GLU A 2 29.92 -57.57 2.52
CA GLU A 2 29.55 -56.77 1.33
C GLU A 2 28.67 -55.57 1.73
N SER A 3 28.88 -54.33 1.28
CA SER A 3 29.80 -53.79 0.28
C SER A 3 29.38 -52.32 0.09
N LYS A 4 30.36 -51.40 0.15
CA LYS A 4 30.51 -50.19 -0.70
C LYS A 4 29.41 -49.11 -0.59
N ALA A 5 29.67 -47.81 -0.80
CA ALA A 5 30.72 -47.11 -1.51
C ALA A 5 31.05 -45.80 -0.75
N ARG A 6 32.31 -45.36 -0.57
CA ARG A 6 33.38 -44.93 -1.51
C ARG A 6 33.10 -43.58 -2.22
N LEU A 7 33.95 -42.61 -1.85
CA LEU A 7 34.63 -41.58 -2.67
C LEU A 7 33.72 -40.48 -3.25
N VAL A 8 34.12 -39.20 -3.29
CA VAL A 8 35.41 -38.68 -3.73
C VAL A 8 35.78 -37.38 -2.99
N PHE A 9 37.09 -37.25 -2.84
CA PHE A 9 37.91 -36.14 -2.38
C PHE A 9 37.62 -34.76 -2.99
N SER A 10 38.25 -33.77 -2.34
CA SER A 10 38.84 -32.54 -2.92
C SER A 10 38.07 -31.28 -2.49
N ASN A 11 38.64 -30.27 -1.84
CA ASN A 11 40.03 -29.82 -1.86
C ASN A 11 40.34 -29.08 -0.53
N PHE A 12 41.45 -29.48 0.11
CA PHE A 12 42.53 -28.63 0.63
C PHE A 12 42.19 -27.45 1.58
N TYR A 13 42.89 -27.20 2.67
CA TYR A 13 44.00 -27.85 3.36
C TYR A 13 44.08 -27.10 4.70
N ILE A 14 44.19 -27.85 5.80
CA ILE A 14 44.70 -27.35 7.07
C ILE A 14 46.11 -26.80 6.81
N ILE A 15 46.52 -25.67 7.40
CA ILE A 15 47.84 -25.50 8.03
C ILE A 15 47.92 -24.14 8.74
N LEU A 16 47.98 -24.27 10.06
CA LEU A 16 48.97 -23.70 10.97
C LEU A 16 49.49 -22.28 10.69
N VAL A 17 49.09 -21.39 11.60
CA VAL A 17 49.76 -20.14 11.92
C VAL A 17 51.24 -20.40 12.24
N VAL A 18 52.13 -19.82 11.44
CA VAL A 18 53.47 -19.41 11.89
C VAL A 18 53.64 -17.95 11.47
N MET A 19 53.44 -17.07 12.44
CA MET A 19 53.92 -15.70 12.38
C MET A 19 55.45 -15.71 12.45
N VAL A 20 56.13 -15.29 11.38
CA VAL A 20 57.39 -14.52 11.49
C VAL A 20 57.52 -13.66 10.23
N GLY A 21 57.82 -12.37 10.42
CA GLY A 21 58.61 -11.63 9.42
C GLY A 21 58.01 -10.32 8.92
N GLN A 22 58.29 -9.25 9.65
CA GLN A 22 58.21 -7.82 9.26
C GLN A 22 58.64 -7.61 7.78
N SER A 23 58.04 -6.72 7.00
CA SER A 23 58.12 -5.27 7.16
C SER A 23 57.47 -4.60 5.94
N LYS A 24 56.80 -3.46 6.14
CA LYS A 24 56.96 -2.24 5.35
C LYS A 24 55.93 -1.21 5.80
N THR A 25 56.39 -0.30 6.65
CA THR A 25 55.75 0.97 6.98
C THR A 25 55.57 1.80 5.73
N TRP A 26 54.39 2.40 5.50
CA TRP A 26 54.26 3.82 5.13
C TRP A 26 52.84 4.32 5.50
N LYS A 27 52.88 5.38 6.31
CA LYS A 27 51.85 6.26 6.90
C LYS A 27 50.46 6.33 6.27
N GLN A 28 49.46 6.27 7.15
CA GLN A 28 48.16 6.89 6.96
C GLN A 28 48.27 8.40 7.13
N ASP A 29 48.22 9.11 6.01
CA ASP A 29 48.15 10.57 5.96
C ASP A 29 46.71 11.00 6.22
N ALA A 30 46.27 10.91 7.47
CA ALA A 30 45.03 11.52 7.92
C ALA A 30 45.18 13.05 7.86
N CYS A 31 44.90 13.65 6.70
CA CYS A 31 44.83 15.11 6.53
C CYS A 31 43.65 15.49 5.61
N TRP A 32 42.43 15.15 6.02
CA TRP A 32 41.20 15.45 5.27
C TRP A 32 40.29 16.48 5.95
N SER A 33 40.72 17.12 7.04
CA SER A 33 39.84 17.98 7.88
C SER A 33 40.08 19.49 7.79
N LYS A 34 40.94 19.98 6.88
CA LYS A 34 41.40 21.39 6.88
C LYS A 34 41.12 22.17 5.59
N ARG A 35 40.14 21.77 4.78
CA ARG A 35 39.74 22.54 3.59
C ARG A 35 38.40 23.25 3.82
N PRO A 36 38.35 24.60 3.83
CA PRO A 36 37.12 25.35 4.16
C PRO A 36 35.99 25.13 3.14
N TRP A 37 36.33 24.65 1.94
CA TRP A 37 35.35 24.32 0.91
C TRP A 37 34.45 23.13 1.30
N PHE A 38 34.90 22.22 2.18
CA PHE A 38 34.06 21.14 2.72
C PHE A 38 32.91 21.66 3.56
N PHE A 39 33.12 22.76 4.32
CA PHE A 39 32.07 23.36 5.13
C PHE A 39 31.03 24.11 4.28
N LEU A 40 31.46 24.75 3.19
CA LEU A 40 30.54 25.38 2.23
C LEU A 40 29.71 24.35 1.44
N LEU A 41 30.31 23.22 1.06
CA LEU A 41 29.62 22.14 0.35
C LEU A 41 28.66 21.35 1.26
N SER A 42 29.00 21.26 2.55
CA SER A 42 28.13 20.68 3.59
C SER A 42 26.91 21.56 3.88
N LEU A 43 27.07 22.89 3.92
CA LEU A 43 25.98 23.82 4.18
C LEU A 43 24.99 23.92 3.01
N THR A 44 25.46 23.84 1.76
CA THR A 44 24.58 23.82 0.58
C THR A 44 23.80 22.50 0.47
N PHE A 45 24.40 21.38 0.85
CA PHE A 45 23.71 20.09 0.95
C PHE A 45 22.63 20.09 2.04
N LEU A 46 22.87 20.75 3.17
CA LEU A 46 21.89 20.91 4.25
C LEU A 46 20.68 21.78 3.84
N VAL A 47 20.91 22.83 3.05
CA VAL A 47 19.85 23.70 2.51
C VAL A 47 19.01 22.96 1.45
N LEU A 48 19.60 22.07 0.65
CA LEU A 48 18.87 21.29 -0.36
C LEU A 48 17.90 20.26 0.24
N ILE A 49 18.23 19.70 1.42
CA ILE A 49 17.36 18.72 2.11
C ILE A 49 16.12 19.40 2.72
N THR A 50 16.20 20.69 3.04
CA THR A 50 15.14 21.43 3.76
C THR A 50 13.94 21.80 2.86
N SER A 51 14.06 21.67 1.53
CA SER A 51 13.01 22.11 0.59
C SER A 51 11.97 21.04 0.21
N CYS A 52 12.06 19.80 0.74
CA CYS A 52 10.99 18.81 0.58
C CYS A 52 9.87 19.04 1.60
N SER A 53 9.15 20.15 1.47
CA SER A 53 7.82 20.29 2.09
C SER A 53 6.80 19.70 1.11
N GLY A 54 6.47 18.42 1.27
CA GLY A 54 5.45 17.77 0.46
C GLY A 54 4.08 18.34 0.75
N GLU A 55 3.38 18.80 -0.29
CA GLU A 55 1.99 19.20 -0.19
C GLU A 55 1.14 17.96 0.14
N MET A 56 0.35 18.03 1.22
CA MET A 56 -0.61 16.97 1.57
C MET A 56 -1.74 16.98 0.55
N MET A 57 -1.66 16.10 -0.46
CA MET A 57 -2.78 15.82 -1.35
C MET A 57 -3.90 15.12 -0.56
N GLY A 58 -4.99 15.85 -0.31
CA GLY A 58 -6.22 15.27 0.22
C GLY A 58 -7.07 14.70 -0.92
N VAL A 59 -7.57 13.48 -0.76
CA VAL A 59 -8.61 12.93 -1.64
C VAL A 59 -9.99 13.47 -1.24
N GLU A 60 -10.93 13.47 -2.17
CA GLU A 60 -12.30 13.89 -1.89
C GLU A 60 -12.93 12.99 -0.81
N THR A 61 -13.74 13.60 0.07
CA THR A 61 -14.48 12.89 1.12
C THR A 61 -15.96 13.25 1.06
N PRO A 62 -16.87 12.33 1.44
CA PRO A 62 -18.30 12.59 1.45
C PRO A 62 -18.65 13.77 2.34
N LYS A 63 -19.59 14.60 1.88
CA LYS A 63 -20.12 15.70 2.69
C LYS A 63 -20.99 15.14 3.82
N TYR A 64 -20.77 15.64 5.02
CA TYR A 64 -21.60 15.32 6.18
C TYR A 64 -21.74 16.53 7.10
N SER A 65 -22.81 16.52 7.87
CA SER A 65 -23.01 17.42 9.02
C SER A 65 -22.91 16.62 10.32
N VAL A 66 -22.29 17.21 11.34
CA VAL A 66 -22.24 16.61 12.68
C VAL A 66 -23.52 16.99 13.41
N ILE A 67 -24.35 15.99 13.73
CA ILE A 67 -25.58 16.17 14.51
C ILE A 67 -25.23 16.39 15.98
N GLU A 68 -24.34 15.54 16.50
CA GLU A 68 -23.97 15.51 17.92
C GLU A 68 -22.51 15.10 18.06
N LYS A 69 -21.85 15.62 19.11
CA LYS A 69 -20.48 15.27 19.45
C LYS A 69 -20.37 15.06 20.95
N ASP A 70 -19.96 13.87 21.36
CA ASP A 70 -19.68 13.52 22.74
C ASP A 70 -18.25 13.00 22.87
N GLY A 71 -17.36 13.86 23.38
CA GLY A 71 -15.95 13.57 23.54
C GLY A 71 -15.25 13.19 22.22
N LYS A 72 -14.96 11.89 22.07
CA LYS A 72 -14.26 11.31 20.91
C LYS A 72 -15.21 10.70 19.87
N ILE A 73 -16.52 10.77 20.10
CA ILE A 73 -17.55 10.20 19.24
C ILE A 73 -18.30 11.34 18.55
N GLU A 74 -18.57 11.18 17.25
CA GLU A 74 -19.35 12.10 16.44
C GLU A 74 -20.48 11.36 15.75
N LEU A 75 -21.71 11.87 15.89
CA LEU A 75 -22.85 11.42 15.13
C LEU A 75 -22.93 12.24 13.84
N ARG A 76 -22.72 11.58 12.69
CA ARG A 76 -22.65 12.24 11.38
C ARG A 76 -23.88 11.90 10.54
N ARG A 77 -24.42 12.91 9.86
CA ARG A 77 -25.41 12.77 8.80
C ARG A 77 -24.74 13.01 7.46
N TYR A 78 -24.60 11.96 6.67
CA TYR A 78 -24.09 12.07 5.31
C TYR A 78 -25.16 12.64 4.39
N GLU A 79 -24.70 13.43 3.41
CA GLU A 79 -25.51 13.73 2.25
C GLU A 79 -25.64 12.48 1.36
N ARG A 80 -26.61 12.51 0.45
CA ARG A 80 -26.81 11.50 -0.56
C ARG A 80 -25.51 11.23 -1.32
N MET A 81 -25.13 9.97 -1.43
CA MET A 81 -23.90 9.56 -2.10
C MET A 81 -24.09 8.26 -2.87
N ILE A 82 -23.28 8.10 -3.92
CA ILE A 82 -23.29 6.87 -4.74
C ILE A 82 -22.12 6.01 -4.29
N LEU A 83 -22.40 4.74 -4.04
CA LEU A 83 -21.42 3.73 -3.68
C LEU A 83 -21.17 2.82 -4.89
N ALA A 84 -19.92 2.70 -5.30
CA ALA A 84 -19.47 1.63 -6.19
C ALA A 84 -19.02 0.45 -5.32
N GLN A 85 -19.64 -0.72 -5.48
CA GLN A 85 -19.53 -1.82 -4.54
C GLN A 85 -19.20 -3.13 -5.24
N THR A 86 -18.50 -4.02 -4.53
CA THR A 86 -18.29 -5.40 -4.93
C THR A 86 -18.43 -6.32 -3.73
N THR A 87 -18.86 -7.57 -3.96
CA THR A 87 -19.01 -8.57 -2.90
C THR A 87 -18.00 -9.69 -3.13
N VAL A 88 -17.19 -9.97 -2.11
CA VAL A 88 -16.16 -11.00 -2.17
C VAL A 88 -16.35 -12.01 -1.04
N GLN A 89 -16.26 -13.30 -1.37
CA GLN A 89 -16.29 -14.39 -0.39
C GLN A 89 -14.90 -14.66 0.17
N GLY A 90 -14.85 -15.08 1.42
CA GLY A 90 -13.63 -15.43 2.13
C GLY A 90 -13.43 -14.63 3.42
N PRO A 91 -12.31 -14.91 4.13
CA PRO A 91 -11.96 -14.21 5.35
C PRO A 91 -11.89 -12.71 5.11
N ARG A 92 -12.32 -11.93 6.11
CA ARG A 92 -12.38 -10.47 6.07
C ARG A 92 -11.20 -9.79 5.36
N ASP A 93 -9.98 -10.04 5.80
CA ASP A 93 -8.80 -9.31 5.33
C ASP A 93 -8.45 -9.63 3.86
N GLU A 94 -8.67 -10.87 3.44
CA GLU A 94 -8.49 -11.31 2.05
C GLU A 94 -9.59 -10.74 1.15
N ALA A 95 -10.84 -10.80 1.61
CA ALA A 95 -12.00 -10.29 0.89
C ALA A 95 -11.93 -8.77 0.69
N ILE A 96 -11.53 -8.01 1.71
CA ILE A 96 -11.32 -6.55 1.60
C ILE A 96 -10.23 -6.23 0.57
N SER A 97 -9.10 -6.92 0.65
CA SER A 97 -7.97 -6.68 -0.25
C SER A 97 -8.32 -7.02 -1.71
N ALA A 98 -9.04 -8.12 -1.92
CA ALA A 98 -9.51 -8.52 -3.23
C ALA A 98 -10.57 -7.54 -3.77
N GLY A 99 -11.56 -7.16 -2.95
CA GLY A 99 -12.60 -6.22 -3.35
C GLY A 99 -12.04 -4.83 -3.67
N PHE A 100 -11.07 -4.36 -2.88
CA PHE A 100 -10.35 -3.12 -3.18
C PHE A 100 -9.67 -3.16 -4.55
N ARG A 101 -9.02 -4.29 -4.92
CA ARG A 101 -8.37 -4.43 -6.23
C ARG A 101 -9.36 -4.37 -7.38
N VAL A 102 -10.52 -5.03 -7.24
CA VAL A 102 -11.59 -4.97 -8.25
C VAL A 102 -12.08 -3.55 -8.45
N LEU A 103 -12.37 -2.83 -7.37
CA LEU A 103 -12.83 -1.44 -7.44
C LEU A 103 -11.73 -0.49 -7.94
N ALA A 104 -10.48 -0.71 -7.55
CA ALA A 104 -9.32 0.05 -8.02
C ALA A 104 -9.14 -0.10 -9.54
N ASP A 105 -9.22 -1.32 -10.05
CA ASP A 105 -9.14 -1.61 -11.48
C ASP A 105 -10.23 -0.85 -12.26
N TYR A 106 -11.46 -0.85 -11.75
CA TYR A 106 -12.58 -0.08 -12.33
C TYR A 106 -12.29 1.43 -12.39
N ILE A 107 -11.89 2.05 -11.27
CA ILE A 107 -11.66 3.51 -11.22
C ILE A 107 -10.41 3.93 -11.99
N PHE A 108 -9.44 3.04 -12.21
CA PHE A 108 -8.25 3.31 -13.02
C PHE A 108 -8.42 2.98 -14.51
N GLY A 109 -9.66 2.80 -14.97
CA GLY A 109 -9.98 2.73 -16.39
C GLY A 109 -10.45 1.37 -16.89
N ASN A 110 -10.61 0.35 -16.05
CA ASN A 110 -11.29 -0.88 -16.47
C ASN A 110 -12.82 -0.74 -16.48
N ASN A 111 -13.28 0.17 -17.32
CA ASN A 111 -14.67 0.45 -17.60
C ASN A 111 -14.86 0.66 -19.11
N GLU A 112 -16.10 0.60 -19.59
CA GLU A 112 -16.42 0.65 -21.03
C GLU A 112 -15.88 1.91 -21.75
N ARG A 113 -15.63 3.00 -21.01
CA ARG A 113 -15.10 4.26 -21.56
C ARG A 113 -13.59 4.40 -21.43
N GLY A 114 -12.91 3.51 -20.69
CA GLY A 114 -11.48 3.68 -20.37
C GLY A 114 -11.20 4.91 -19.52
N GLU A 115 -12.18 5.40 -18.77
CA GLU A 115 -12.12 6.68 -18.05
C GLU A 115 -11.55 6.50 -16.65
N GLU A 116 -10.63 7.37 -16.24
CA GLU A 116 -10.13 7.39 -14.87
C GLU A 116 -11.08 8.20 -13.96
N ILE A 117 -11.54 7.55 -12.90
CA ILE A 117 -12.39 8.15 -11.86
C ILE A 117 -11.48 8.51 -10.68
N SER A 118 -11.61 9.74 -10.19
CA SER A 118 -10.81 10.20 -9.05
C SER A 118 -11.04 9.34 -7.81
N MET A 119 -9.95 8.97 -7.13
CA MET A 119 -10.01 8.28 -5.84
C MET A 119 -10.66 9.16 -4.77
N THR A 120 -11.45 8.54 -3.91
CA THR A 120 -12.07 9.15 -2.74
C THR A 120 -11.74 8.37 -1.48
N ALA A 121 -11.97 8.98 -0.32
CA ALA A 121 -11.94 8.29 0.96
C ALA A 121 -13.25 8.55 1.72
N PRO A 122 -13.72 7.62 2.56
CA PRO A 122 -13.11 6.35 2.95
C PRO A 122 -13.47 5.18 2.01
N VAL A 123 -12.81 4.05 2.23
CA VAL A 123 -13.27 2.73 1.76
C VAL A 123 -14.19 2.14 2.82
N ILE A 124 -15.40 1.76 2.45
CA ILE A 124 -16.41 1.18 3.35
C ILE A 124 -16.36 -0.34 3.19
N GLN A 125 -16.53 -1.06 4.31
CA GLN A 125 -16.52 -2.52 4.34
C GLN A 125 -17.62 -3.02 5.28
N GLU A 126 -18.44 -3.95 4.81
CA GLU A 126 -19.61 -4.45 5.53
C GLU A 126 -19.75 -5.97 5.34
N PRO A 127 -20.18 -6.73 6.37
CA PRO A 127 -20.56 -8.12 6.17
C PRO A 127 -21.71 -8.21 5.16
N SER A 128 -21.64 -9.16 4.23
CA SER A 128 -22.71 -9.40 3.27
C SER A 128 -23.90 -10.07 3.95
N ALA A 129 -25.11 -9.58 3.66
CA ALA A 129 -26.37 -10.17 4.14
C ALA A 129 -26.52 -11.66 3.75
N ALA A 130 -25.87 -12.11 2.67
CA ALA A 130 -25.88 -13.51 2.27
C ALA A 130 -25.07 -14.39 3.22
N ALA A 131 -23.99 -13.89 3.84
CA ALA A 131 -23.23 -14.65 4.86
C ALA A 131 -24.03 -14.85 6.14
N GLN A 132 -24.97 -13.96 6.47
CA GLN A 132 -25.77 -14.07 7.70
C GLN A 132 -26.90 -15.10 7.61
N ASN A 133 -27.33 -15.47 6.39
CA ASN A 133 -28.46 -16.36 6.15
C ASN A 133 -28.07 -17.79 5.76
N ASN A 134 -26.81 -18.05 5.46
CA ASN A 134 -26.33 -19.37 5.06
C ASN A 134 -25.75 -20.12 6.27
N THR A 135 -26.19 -21.36 6.44
CA THR A 135 -25.65 -22.32 7.41
C THR A 135 -24.25 -22.83 7.02
N ASP A 136 -23.82 -22.53 5.79
CA ASP A 136 -22.47 -22.75 5.31
C ASP A 136 -21.60 -21.55 5.74
N GLU A 137 -20.55 -21.81 6.53
CA GLU A 137 -19.64 -20.84 7.18
C GLU A 137 -18.82 -19.95 6.21
N THR A 138 -19.27 -19.77 4.97
CA THR A 138 -18.56 -18.98 3.98
C THR A 138 -18.81 -17.49 4.23
N GLU A 139 -17.89 -16.87 4.97
CA GLU A 139 -17.86 -15.42 5.15
C GLU A 139 -17.89 -14.70 3.80
N SER A 140 -18.58 -13.57 3.74
CA SER A 140 -18.52 -12.68 2.58
C SER A 140 -18.68 -11.22 3.00
N TRP A 141 -18.01 -10.35 2.24
CA TRP A 141 -17.83 -8.94 2.55
C TRP A 141 -18.16 -8.08 1.35
N VAL A 142 -18.91 -7.01 1.60
CA VAL A 142 -19.16 -5.93 0.65
C VAL A 142 -18.09 -4.87 0.86
N VAL A 143 -17.36 -4.53 -0.18
CA VAL A 143 -16.36 -3.45 -0.19
C VAL A 143 -16.91 -2.33 -1.06
N SER A 144 -16.72 -1.08 -0.67
CA SER A 144 -17.30 0.06 -1.39
C SER A 144 -16.42 1.30 -1.43
N PHE A 145 -16.40 1.97 -2.57
CA PHE A 145 -15.90 3.33 -2.73
C PHE A 145 -17.04 4.31 -2.89
N VAL A 146 -16.84 5.53 -2.43
CA VAL A 146 -17.78 6.62 -2.69
C VAL A 146 -17.42 7.24 -4.04
N ALA A 147 -18.37 7.36 -4.96
CA ALA A 147 -18.12 8.08 -6.20
C ALA A 147 -17.86 9.57 -5.89
N PRO A 148 -16.96 10.24 -6.63
CA PRO A 148 -16.79 11.69 -6.52
C PRO A 148 -18.10 12.42 -6.75
N SER A 149 -18.30 13.55 -6.06
CA SER A 149 -19.57 14.31 -6.11
C SER A 149 -19.89 14.91 -7.48
N SER A 150 -18.95 14.89 -8.43
CA SER A 150 -19.18 15.27 -9.82
C SER A 150 -19.99 14.25 -10.63
N TYR A 151 -20.12 13.02 -10.14
CA TYR A 151 -20.83 11.94 -10.83
C TYR A 151 -22.27 11.82 -10.36
N GLU A 152 -23.16 11.57 -11.30
CA GLU A 152 -24.51 11.07 -11.07
C GLU A 152 -24.57 9.57 -11.39
N LEU A 153 -25.61 8.87 -10.90
CA LEU A 153 -25.72 7.42 -11.03
C LEU A 153 -25.67 6.95 -12.49
N ASP A 154 -26.36 7.67 -13.38
CA ASP A 154 -26.42 7.38 -14.82
C ASP A 154 -25.16 7.87 -15.58
N GLY A 155 -24.34 8.71 -14.95
CA GLY A 155 -23.12 9.28 -15.53
C GLY A 155 -21.88 8.40 -15.34
N LEU A 156 -21.91 7.48 -14.37
CA LEU A 156 -20.78 6.58 -14.10
C LEU A 156 -20.51 5.66 -15.30
N PRO A 157 -19.23 5.47 -15.68
CA PRO A 157 -18.91 4.54 -16.75
C PRO A 157 -19.25 3.12 -16.29
N LYS A 158 -19.83 2.33 -17.20
CA LYS A 158 -20.17 0.95 -16.89
C LYS A 158 -18.90 0.12 -16.69
N PRO A 159 -18.81 -0.68 -15.63
CA PRO A 159 -17.68 -1.59 -15.41
C PRO A 159 -17.55 -2.59 -16.57
N SER A 160 -16.31 -2.90 -16.95
CA SER A 160 -16.05 -3.91 -18.00
C SER A 160 -16.33 -5.33 -17.52
N THR A 161 -16.30 -5.57 -16.20
CA THR A 161 -16.67 -6.85 -15.58
C THR A 161 -17.92 -6.66 -14.72
N PRO A 162 -18.78 -7.69 -14.58
CA PRO A 162 -20.03 -7.58 -13.81
C PRO A 162 -19.81 -7.54 -12.28
N ASP A 163 -18.57 -7.37 -11.82
CA ASP A 163 -18.19 -7.51 -10.41
C ASP A 163 -18.40 -6.22 -9.60
N VAL A 164 -18.79 -5.12 -10.26
CA VAL A 164 -19.02 -3.82 -9.64
C VAL A 164 -20.48 -3.38 -9.86
N THR A 165 -21.15 -3.03 -8.77
CA THR A 165 -22.52 -2.51 -8.76
C THR A 165 -22.58 -1.12 -8.14
N PHE A 166 -23.64 -0.37 -8.44
CA PHE A 166 -23.83 0.98 -7.90
C PHE A 166 -25.11 1.06 -7.06
N THR A 167 -25.01 1.72 -5.91
CA THR A 167 -26.13 1.96 -5.00
C THR A 167 -26.11 3.40 -4.54
N GLU A 168 -27.27 4.06 -4.50
CA GLU A 168 -27.43 5.39 -3.92
C GLU A 168 -27.97 5.25 -2.49
N VAL A 169 -27.36 5.95 -1.52
CA VAL A 169 -27.71 5.91 -0.09
C VAL A 169 -27.90 7.30 0.50
#